data_AF-A0A317IWA8-F1
#
_entry.id   AF-A0A317IWA8-F1
#
_cell.length_a   1.000
_cell.length_b   1.000
_cell.length_c   1.000
_cell.angle_alpha   90.00
_cell.angle_beta   90.00
_cell.angle_gamma   90.00
#
_symmetry.space_group_name_H-M   'P 1'
#
loop_
_entity.id
_entity.type
_entity.pdbx_description
1 polymer ?
#
loop_
_entity_poly.entity_id
_entity_poly.type
_entity_poly.pdbx_seq_one_letter_code
_entity_poly.pdbx_strand_id
1 'polypeptide(L)'
;MPNNKSKLKQFVTIFLFFTLSASAKNRVANAKDAATIPNCNVGDYIIDVANGNPDIFLNTRIISIVWPAKILISADVPTSLGHDFGNITLNLNNCIGYDTTTHRGKITFYSTEGRRLVYRGYLRLYQARGWDVDATYDPVKKTGMAGYTGRDGNWPFIIGKYGICNDVKWSNTVTIGTVLDSNSYGIRFIGIEFSNGGFAPISINGLNNGVDFYRIRFTKCLVYNRNGEGSYVGSTQQDPQRSLIGLEFDDNIIVVTGNDGVQFDRLFWDINIHNNVIICGGANFRNAFEEYQDHGVQLTITGNNVRFRNNIVLGGGEMAIQVNYKADRSQKPGSAENRICNNVFYGARGPKGLYTGAFSYGTKARLVIDSNFWGHFALPYDYNKIVTGKPNTQIVINPAFSSSDVIVEIKNNKFDGTKTSYIVRNGTPGATLDTSKNSAALTPWPQFNNLFGFTFKKGDTIHPRQIEIYTEKVGEKWSRSTSDSNHHPAKYWPGWLVSDSSKWFMTKDTVSGLIHPGVSNGWENYYKRVYWDLNTGKMVFDPVSLKGLSEDPPLDLRLPADDPYAKLGIGLTDLANSSINKKKKPM
;
A
#
# COMPACT_ATOMS: atom_id res chain seq x y z
N MET A 1 41.75 -6.75 37.27
CA MET A 1 42.25 -6.15 36.01
C MET A 1 41.18 -5.21 35.47
N PRO A 2 41.53 -4.05 34.86
CA PRO A 2 40.53 -3.15 34.29
C PRO A 2 39.83 -3.78 33.08
N ASN A 3 38.50 -3.68 33.01
CA ASN A 3 37.72 -4.12 31.86
C ASN A 3 37.89 -3.13 30.69
N ASN A 4 39.04 -3.20 30.02
CA ASN A 4 39.37 -2.35 28.89
C ASN A 4 38.61 -2.82 27.64
N LYS A 5 37.28 -2.62 27.63
CA LYS A 5 36.42 -2.75 26.44
C LYS A 5 36.79 -1.63 25.48
N SER A 6 37.89 -1.85 24.74
CA SER A 6 38.22 -1.03 23.59
C SER A 6 37.01 -1.00 22.66
N LYS A 7 36.51 0.21 22.38
CA LYS A 7 35.53 0.40 21.32
C LYS A 7 36.26 0.17 20.00
N LEU A 8 36.36 -1.10 19.60
CA LEU A 8 36.79 -1.50 18.27
C LEU A 8 35.92 -0.76 17.26
N LYS A 9 36.49 0.31 16.69
CA LYS A 9 35.99 0.91 15.45
C LYS A 9 36.18 -0.17 14.39
N GLN A 10 35.15 -0.97 14.16
CA GLN A 10 35.15 -1.93 13.07
C GLN A 10 35.15 -1.14 11.76
N PHE A 11 36.32 -1.00 11.17
CA PHE A 11 36.48 -0.46 9.84
C PHE A 11 35.90 -1.47 8.84
N VAL A 12 34.63 -1.28 8.49
CA VAL A 12 33.96 -2.05 7.44
C VAL A 12 34.45 -1.53 6.09
N THR A 13 35.61 -2.03 5.64
CA THR A 13 36.18 -1.71 4.33
C THR A 13 35.44 -2.49 3.24
N ILE A 14 34.98 -1.79 2.21
CA ILE A 14 34.18 -2.35 1.10
C ILE A 14 34.95 -2.14 -0.22
N PHE A 15 35.00 -3.14 -1.12
CA PHE A 15 35.97 -3.23 -2.24
C PHE A 15 35.33 -3.53 -3.62
N LEU A 16 35.29 -2.54 -4.53
CA LEU A 16 34.40 -2.47 -5.71
C LEU A 16 34.92 -1.41 -6.79
N PHE A 17 34.36 -1.28 -8.02
CA PHE A 17 34.69 -0.26 -9.10
C PHE A 17 33.49 0.33 -9.94
N PHE A 18 33.60 1.55 -10.52
CA PHE A 18 32.49 2.40 -11.06
C PHE A 18 32.34 2.57 -12.60
N THR A 19 31.15 3.05 -13.03
CA THR A 19 30.91 3.90 -14.24
C THR A 19 29.96 5.05 -13.87
N LEU A 20 30.06 6.24 -14.47
CA LEU A 20 29.37 7.48 -14.03
C LEU A 20 28.51 8.17 -15.10
N SER A 21 27.47 8.89 -14.67
CA SER A 21 26.98 10.11 -15.35
C SER A 21 27.74 11.34 -14.80
N ALA A 22 28.07 12.29 -15.65
CA ALA A 22 29.19 13.22 -15.41
C ALA A 22 28.98 14.37 -14.40
N SER A 23 27.91 14.35 -13.57
CA SER A 23 27.49 15.53 -12.80
C SER A 23 27.31 15.37 -11.29
N ALA A 24 27.18 14.15 -10.75
CA ALA A 24 26.95 13.95 -9.31
C ALA A 24 28.25 14.10 -8.47
N LYS A 25 28.19 14.83 -7.35
CA LYS A 25 29.32 15.01 -6.43
C LYS A 25 29.15 14.10 -5.21
N ASN A 26 29.65 12.87 -5.32
CA ASN A 26 29.55 11.88 -4.24
C ASN A 26 30.80 11.90 -3.35
N ARG A 27 30.64 11.95 -2.03
CA ARG A 27 31.72 12.25 -1.06
C ARG A 27 31.41 11.81 0.37
N VAL A 28 32.44 11.62 1.19
CA VAL A 28 32.29 11.48 2.64
C VAL A 28 32.19 12.87 3.28
N ALA A 29 31.23 13.05 4.19
CA ALA A 29 30.98 14.28 4.91
C ALA A 29 32.15 14.65 5.84
N ASN A 30 32.65 15.87 5.70
CA ASN A 30 33.67 16.47 6.55
C ASN A 30 33.03 17.41 7.61
N ALA A 31 33.86 18.10 8.40
CA ALA A 31 33.40 18.99 9.47
C ALA A 31 32.56 20.19 8.98
N LYS A 32 32.84 20.71 7.77
CA LYS A 32 32.02 21.78 7.16
C LYS A 32 30.64 21.24 6.81
N ASP A 33 30.57 20.06 6.21
CA ASP A 33 29.32 19.42 5.80
C ASP A 33 28.41 19.15 7.01
N ALA A 34 28.99 18.62 8.09
CA ALA A 34 28.27 18.38 9.34
C ALA A 34 27.82 19.65 10.07
N ALA A 35 28.38 20.82 9.72
CA ALA A 35 27.99 22.13 10.24
C ALA A 35 26.94 22.83 9.36
N THR A 36 26.94 22.61 8.04
CA THR A 36 26.00 23.27 7.11
C THR A 36 24.77 22.42 6.77
N ILE A 37 24.85 21.09 6.87
CA ILE A 37 23.78 20.18 6.46
C ILE A 37 22.99 19.70 7.69
N PRO A 38 21.67 19.96 7.78
CA PRO A 38 20.83 19.42 8.86
C PRO A 38 20.94 17.90 8.96
N ASN A 39 20.98 17.38 10.19
CA ASN A 39 21.09 15.95 10.50
C ASN A 39 22.37 15.22 9.99
N CYS A 40 23.31 15.91 9.36
CA CYS A 40 24.59 15.34 8.92
C CYS A 40 25.56 15.08 10.10
N ASN A 41 26.49 14.15 9.89
CA ASN A 41 27.60 13.82 10.79
C ASN A 41 28.87 13.63 9.96
N VAL A 42 30.04 13.97 10.53
CA VAL A 42 31.33 13.66 9.90
C VAL A 42 31.43 12.14 9.70
N GLY A 43 31.62 11.71 8.46
CA GLY A 43 31.61 10.29 8.05
C GLY A 43 30.35 9.83 7.31
N ASP A 44 29.23 10.55 7.37
CA ASP A 44 28.05 10.29 6.52
C ASP A 44 28.44 10.34 5.03
N TYR A 45 27.91 9.47 4.17
CA TYR A 45 28.21 9.50 2.73
C TYR A 45 27.15 10.28 1.97
N ILE A 46 27.55 11.40 1.38
CA ILE A 46 26.70 12.33 0.65
C ILE A 46 26.77 12.03 -0.85
N ILE A 47 25.60 11.97 -1.48
CA ILE A 47 25.37 11.95 -2.92
C ILE A 47 24.69 13.29 -3.26
N ASP A 48 25.45 14.29 -3.69
CA ASP A 48 24.87 15.53 -4.21
C ASP A 48 24.53 15.36 -5.69
N VAL A 49 23.24 15.34 -6.02
CA VAL A 49 22.78 15.29 -7.41
C VAL A 49 22.75 16.70 -7.99
N ALA A 50 23.53 16.93 -9.04
CA ALA A 50 23.55 18.22 -9.74
C ALA A 50 22.32 18.41 -10.64
N ASN A 51 21.99 19.68 -10.88
CA ASN A 51 20.87 20.13 -11.69
C ASN A 51 20.82 19.47 -13.10
N GLY A 52 19.60 19.20 -13.58
CA GLY A 52 19.34 18.72 -14.94
C GLY A 52 19.54 17.22 -15.21
N ASN A 53 20.10 16.44 -14.27
CA ASN A 53 20.15 14.98 -14.42
C ASN A 53 18.82 14.36 -13.90
N PRO A 54 18.02 13.67 -14.75
CA PRO A 54 16.80 13.01 -14.28
C PRO A 54 17.09 11.82 -13.36
N ASP A 55 18.16 11.05 -13.59
CA ASP A 55 18.31 9.72 -12.98
C ASP A 55 19.51 9.61 -12.03
N ILE A 56 19.24 9.18 -10.79
CA ILE A 56 20.27 8.78 -9.83
C ILE A 56 20.64 7.32 -10.11
N PHE A 57 21.49 7.08 -11.11
CA PHE A 57 22.10 5.76 -11.35
C PHE A 57 23.31 5.53 -10.45
N LEU A 58 23.04 5.23 -9.18
CA LEU A 58 24.05 4.78 -8.24
C LEU A 58 24.30 3.27 -8.43
N ASN A 59 24.95 2.92 -9.54
CA ASN A 59 25.53 1.59 -9.75
C ASN A 59 26.76 1.45 -8.82
N THR A 60 26.58 1.49 -7.48
CA THR A 60 27.70 1.65 -6.54
C THR A 60 28.65 0.52 -6.71
N ARG A 61 29.92 0.90 -6.55
CA ARG A 61 31.06 0.05 -6.35
C ARG A 61 32.29 1.02 -6.27
N ILE A 62 32.78 1.65 -5.19
CA ILE A 62 32.85 1.48 -3.70
C ILE A 62 32.05 2.53 -2.90
N ILE A 63 31.68 2.21 -1.64
CA ILE A 63 31.68 3.20 -0.54
C ILE A 63 32.17 2.55 0.78
N SER A 64 33.17 3.13 1.47
CA SER A 64 33.55 2.74 2.85
C SER A 64 32.98 3.74 3.85
N ILE A 65 31.88 3.36 4.51
CA ILE A 65 31.12 4.22 5.45
C ILE A 65 31.49 3.84 6.90
N VAL A 66 32.00 4.79 7.68
CA VAL A 66 32.43 4.52 9.07
C VAL A 66 31.25 4.68 10.03
N TRP A 67 30.72 3.55 10.53
CA TRP A 67 29.61 3.51 11.49
C TRP A 67 29.81 4.49 12.68
N PRO A 68 28.80 5.31 13.06
CA PRO A 68 27.36 5.21 12.80
C PRO A 68 26.84 5.95 11.55
N ALA A 69 27.70 6.21 10.57
CA ALA A 69 27.35 6.97 9.38
C ALA A 69 26.27 6.34 8.48
N LYS A 70 25.52 7.21 7.80
CA LYS A 70 24.38 6.95 6.90
C LYS A 70 24.77 7.16 5.43
N ILE A 71 23.99 6.60 4.51
CA ILE A 71 23.89 7.16 3.14
C ILE A 71 22.92 8.35 3.20
N LEU A 72 23.35 9.46 2.63
CA LEU A 72 22.67 10.74 2.54
C LEU A 72 22.53 11.14 1.06
N ILE A 73 21.31 11.29 0.54
CA ILE A 73 21.06 11.74 -0.85
C ILE A 73 20.49 13.15 -0.87
N SER A 74 21.22 14.07 -1.53
CA SER A 74 21.03 15.52 -1.62
C SER A 74 20.78 16.00 -3.05
N ALA A 75 20.24 17.21 -3.19
CA ALA A 75 20.15 17.91 -4.47
C ALA A 75 20.17 19.44 -4.25
N ASP A 76 21.30 20.06 -4.61
CA ASP A 76 21.46 21.52 -4.63
C ASP A 76 20.87 22.07 -5.95
N VAL A 77 19.60 22.50 -5.92
CA VAL A 77 18.90 23.09 -7.08
C VAL A 77 17.88 24.14 -6.61
N PRO A 78 18.14 25.45 -6.79
CA PRO A 78 17.22 26.51 -6.41
C PRO A 78 16.07 26.65 -7.42
N THR A 79 15.06 25.78 -7.32
CA THR A 79 13.79 25.90 -8.07
C THR A 79 12.57 25.72 -7.17
N SER A 80 11.50 26.44 -7.48
CA SER A 80 10.26 26.51 -6.69
C SER A 80 9.36 25.27 -6.79
N LEU A 81 9.80 24.20 -7.46
CA LEU A 81 8.98 23.05 -7.85
C LEU A 81 9.25 21.75 -7.05
N GLY A 82 10.30 21.74 -6.23
CA GLY A 82 10.81 20.51 -5.61
C GLY A 82 11.71 19.72 -6.55
N HIS A 83 12.43 18.73 -6.00
CA HIS A 83 13.37 17.92 -6.77
C HIS A 83 12.63 16.71 -7.35
N ASP A 84 12.22 16.83 -8.62
CA ASP A 84 11.62 15.76 -9.42
C ASP A 84 12.72 14.95 -10.13
N PHE A 85 13.06 13.79 -9.60
CA PHE A 85 13.87 12.78 -10.31
C PHE A 85 12.99 11.95 -11.26
N GLY A 86 13.60 11.40 -12.31
CA GLY A 86 13.11 10.22 -13.00
C GLY A 86 13.23 9.02 -12.07
N ASN A 87 14.39 8.37 -12.09
CA ASN A 87 14.65 7.11 -11.39
C ASN A 87 15.72 7.25 -10.31
N ILE A 88 15.67 6.37 -9.31
CA ILE A 88 16.69 6.24 -8.28
C ILE A 88 17.09 4.77 -8.19
N THR A 89 18.27 4.42 -8.73
CA THR A 89 18.81 3.06 -8.68
C THR A 89 19.95 3.00 -7.70
N LEU A 90 19.77 2.29 -6.58
CA LEU A 90 20.81 2.01 -5.62
C LEU A 90 21.25 0.54 -5.77
N ASN A 91 22.32 0.31 -6.54
CA ASN A 91 23.00 -0.98 -6.52
C ASN A 91 23.83 -1.07 -5.23
N LEU A 92 23.49 -2.02 -4.36
CA LEU A 92 24.11 -2.23 -3.05
C LEU A 92 24.78 -3.62 -2.96
N ASN A 93 25.22 -4.14 -4.10
CA ASN A 93 26.06 -5.34 -4.24
C ASN A 93 27.23 -5.33 -3.25
N ASN A 94 27.27 -6.35 -2.38
CA ASN A 94 28.17 -6.52 -1.22
C ASN A 94 28.06 -5.47 -0.09
N CYS A 95 27.21 -4.46 -0.20
CA CYS A 95 26.98 -3.48 0.86
C CYS A 95 25.99 -4.05 1.89
N ILE A 96 26.50 -4.69 2.95
CA ILE A 96 25.70 -5.18 4.07
C ILE A 96 25.66 -4.10 5.17
N GLY A 97 24.46 -3.60 5.48
CA GLY A 97 24.26 -2.67 6.58
C GLY A 97 24.36 -3.38 7.94
N TYR A 98 25.49 -3.22 8.64
CA TYR A 98 25.71 -3.80 9.97
C TYR A 98 25.90 -2.74 11.06
N ASP A 99 24.90 -2.64 11.93
CA ASP A 99 25.01 -2.13 13.30
C ASP A 99 25.27 -3.30 14.26
N THR A 100 26.19 -3.19 15.21
CA THR A 100 26.41 -4.23 16.23
C THR A 100 25.27 -4.33 17.26
N THR A 101 24.34 -3.37 17.27
CA THR A 101 23.18 -3.33 18.19
C THR A 101 21.90 -3.86 17.53
N THR A 102 21.59 -3.42 16.32
CA THR A 102 20.33 -3.72 15.59
C THR A 102 20.54 -4.51 14.29
N HIS A 103 21.78 -4.77 13.88
CA HIS A 103 22.15 -5.50 12.67
C HIS A 103 21.61 -4.90 11.36
N ARG A 104 21.45 -3.56 11.30
CA ARG A 104 21.01 -2.82 10.10
C ARG A 104 21.74 -1.49 9.88
N GLY A 105 22.00 -1.18 8.61
CA GLY A 105 22.46 0.12 8.12
C GLY A 105 21.29 1.01 7.67
N LYS A 106 21.57 2.28 7.35
CA LYS A 106 20.52 3.28 7.03
C LYS A 106 20.82 4.08 5.76
N ILE A 107 19.78 4.21 4.94
CA ILE A 107 19.68 5.12 3.81
C ILE A 107 18.67 6.20 4.19
N THR A 108 19.10 7.45 4.23
CA THR A 108 18.30 8.59 4.66
C THR A 108 18.36 9.67 3.59
N PHE A 109 17.21 10.06 3.08
CA PHE A 109 17.09 11.00 1.97
C PHE A 109 16.81 12.41 2.53
N TYR A 110 17.43 13.45 1.98
CA TYR A 110 17.40 14.80 2.54
C TYR A 110 17.61 15.87 1.46
N SER A 111 16.73 16.86 1.31
CA SER A 111 17.00 18.01 0.43
C SER A 111 17.78 19.06 1.20
N THR A 112 18.96 19.45 0.75
CA THR A 112 19.77 20.54 1.34
C THR A 112 18.98 21.85 1.50
N GLU A 113 17.95 22.08 0.68
CA GLU A 113 17.05 23.23 0.72
C GLU A 113 15.74 22.99 1.52
N GLY A 114 15.66 21.89 2.29
CA GLY A 114 14.52 21.59 3.16
C GLY A 114 13.25 21.14 2.45
N ARG A 115 13.35 20.62 1.21
CA ARG A 115 12.23 20.07 0.41
C ARG A 115 12.08 18.55 0.54
N ARG A 116 10.97 18.00 0.03
CA ARG A 116 10.81 16.55 -0.19
C ARG A 116 11.57 16.11 -1.45
N LEU A 117 12.04 14.87 -1.43
CA LEU A 117 12.59 14.20 -2.59
C LEU A 117 11.46 13.49 -3.34
N VAL A 118 11.27 13.80 -4.63
CA VAL A 118 10.20 13.25 -5.47
C VAL A 118 10.82 12.47 -6.61
N TYR A 119 10.34 11.26 -6.92
CA TYR A 119 10.80 10.51 -8.09
C TYR A 119 9.63 9.93 -8.89
N ARG A 120 9.68 10.04 -10.22
CA ARG A 120 8.57 9.74 -11.15
C ARG A 120 8.59 8.34 -11.75
N GLY A 121 9.75 7.69 -11.71
CA GLY A 121 10.00 6.31 -12.12
C GLY A 121 10.08 5.37 -10.90
N TYR A 122 11.18 4.62 -10.78
CA TYR A 122 11.38 3.64 -9.71
C TYR A 122 12.50 4.00 -8.72
N LEU A 123 12.31 3.64 -7.44
CA LEU A 123 13.37 3.41 -6.45
C LEU A 123 13.75 1.93 -6.48
N ARG A 124 14.90 1.59 -7.06
CA ARG A 124 15.39 0.20 -7.13
C ARG A 124 16.49 -0.04 -6.12
N LEU A 125 16.34 -1.06 -5.28
CA LEU A 125 17.42 -1.61 -4.45
C LEU A 125 17.84 -2.96 -5.02
N TYR A 126 19.11 -3.09 -5.39
CA TYR A 126 19.66 -4.30 -5.97
C TYR A 126 20.72 -4.91 -5.05
N GLN A 127 20.60 -6.20 -4.70
CA GLN A 127 21.48 -6.92 -3.77
C GLN A 127 21.64 -6.29 -2.38
N ALA A 128 20.65 -5.49 -1.95
CA ALA A 128 20.70 -4.75 -0.70
C ALA A 128 20.48 -5.67 0.51
N ARG A 129 21.34 -5.60 1.53
CA ARG A 129 21.24 -6.46 2.72
C ARG A 129 21.25 -5.65 4.02
N GLY A 130 20.17 -5.75 4.80
CA GLY A 130 20.06 -5.15 6.14
C GLY A 130 19.96 -3.62 6.12
N TRP A 131 19.19 -3.03 5.20
CA TRP A 131 19.05 -1.57 5.10
C TRP A 131 17.65 -1.08 5.47
N ASP A 132 17.62 0.02 6.21
CA ASP A 132 16.42 0.84 6.38
C ASP A 132 16.45 2.00 5.37
N VAL A 133 15.43 2.11 4.52
CA VAL A 133 15.08 3.35 3.81
C VAL A 133 14.11 4.11 4.70
N ASP A 134 14.60 5.17 5.33
CA ASP A 134 13.83 5.99 6.28
C ASP A 134 13.59 7.40 5.72
N ALA A 135 12.32 7.72 5.51
CA ALA A 135 11.81 8.99 4.99
C ALA A 135 11.09 9.81 6.09
N THR A 136 11.15 9.37 7.35
CA THR A 136 10.57 10.05 8.51
C THR A 136 11.56 10.99 9.19
N TYR A 137 11.07 12.16 9.60
CA TYR A 137 11.82 13.05 10.47
C TYR A 137 11.93 12.48 11.90
N ASP A 138 13.16 12.29 12.36
CA ASP A 138 13.47 12.02 13.75
C ASP A 138 14.74 12.79 14.14
N PRO A 139 14.64 13.86 14.96
CA PRO A 139 15.79 14.66 15.38
C PRO A 139 16.76 13.92 16.31
N VAL A 140 16.30 12.85 16.99
CA VAL A 140 17.13 12.04 17.90
C VAL A 140 17.94 11.01 17.11
N LYS A 141 17.34 10.37 16.10
CA LYS A 141 18.04 9.48 15.15
C LYS A 141 18.82 10.25 14.07
N LYS A 142 18.63 11.56 13.96
CA LYS A 142 19.09 12.42 12.84
C LYS A 142 18.67 11.86 11.47
N THR A 143 17.37 11.57 11.30
CA THR A 143 16.77 11.17 10.01
C THR A 143 15.73 12.18 9.53
N GLY A 144 15.48 12.22 8.22
CA GLY A 144 14.51 13.13 7.58
C GLY A 144 14.77 14.61 7.88
N MET A 145 13.71 15.42 7.71
CA MET A 145 13.75 16.89 7.85
C MET A 145 12.45 17.42 8.46
N ALA A 146 12.54 18.52 9.23
CA ALA A 146 11.46 18.95 10.13
C ALA A 146 10.09 19.21 9.49
N GLY A 147 10.03 19.60 8.22
CA GLY A 147 8.77 19.74 7.47
C GLY A 147 8.12 18.41 7.05
N TYR A 148 8.81 17.29 7.23
CA TYR A 148 8.45 15.96 6.71
C TYR A 148 8.39 14.90 7.82
N THR A 149 7.42 15.08 8.72
CA THR A 149 7.07 14.16 9.81
C THR A 149 6.31 12.91 9.36
N GLY A 150 5.91 12.84 8.10
CA GLY A 150 4.94 11.85 7.61
C GLY A 150 3.66 11.89 8.43
N ARG A 151 3.13 10.70 8.73
CA ARG A 151 1.99 10.53 9.64
C ARG A 151 2.27 10.78 11.12
N ASP A 152 3.53 11.00 11.53
CA ASP A 152 3.86 11.19 12.95
C ASP A 152 3.73 12.68 13.38
N GLY A 153 3.16 13.54 12.51
CA GLY A 153 2.90 14.96 12.76
C GLY A 153 1.48 15.41 12.34
N ASN A 154 1.41 16.35 11.40
CA ASN A 154 0.18 17.13 11.12
C ASN A 154 -0.86 16.38 10.27
N TRP A 155 -1.61 15.49 10.92
CA TRP A 155 -2.95 15.13 10.46
C TRP A 155 -3.87 16.38 10.42
N PRO A 156 -4.90 16.43 9.55
CA PRO A 156 -5.31 15.37 8.63
C PRO A 156 -4.62 15.41 7.26
N PHE A 157 -3.85 16.45 6.95
CA PHE A 157 -3.23 16.66 5.64
C PHE A 157 -1.82 16.04 5.57
N ILE A 158 -1.78 14.70 5.57
CA ILE A 158 -0.52 13.91 5.54
C ILE A 158 0.10 13.77 4.14
N ILE A 159 -0.64 14.05 3.07
CA ILE A 159 -0.09 14.08 1.70
C ILE A 159 0.91 15.24 1.61
N GLY A 160 2.05 15.00 0.97
CA GLY A 160 3.15 15.96 0.91
C GLY A 160 3.97 16.07 2.20
N LYS A 161 3.70 15.26 3.24
CA LYS A 161 4.42 15.31 4.53
C LYS A 161 5.51 14.26 4.69
N TYR A 162 5.73 13.38 3.71
CA TYR A 162 6.80 12.38 3.77
C TYR A 162 8.06 12.86 3.03
N GLY A 163 9.24 12.51 3.53
CA GLY A 163 10.51 13.02 2.99
C GLY A 163 10.88 12.43 1.62
N ILE A 164 10.31 11.27 1.27
CA ILE A 164 10.41 10.60 -0.02
C ILE A 164 8.99 10.41 -0.57
N CYS A 165 8.79 10.76 -1.84
CA CYS A 165 7.55 10.55 -2.58
C CYS A 165 7.83 9.92 -3.95
N ASN A 166 7.09 8.86 -4.31
CA ASN A 166 6.94 8.43 -5.70
C ASN A 166 5.71 9.11 -6.33
N ASP A 167 5.92 10.18 -7.09
CA ASP A 167 4.85 10.92 -7.75
C ASP A 167 4.99 10.74 -9.26
N VAL A 168 4.18 9.84 -9.85
CA VAL A 168 4.24 9.58 -11.30
C VAL A 168 3.57 10.74 -12.09
N LYS A 169 2.87 11.65 -11.40
CA LYS A 169 2.14 12.80 -11.95
C LYS A 169 1.21 12.40 -13.11
N TRP A 170 0.65 11.19 -13.02
CA TRP A 170 -0.16 10.53 -14.08
C TRP A 170 0.50 10.45 -15.47
N SER A 171 1.82 10.67 -15.58
CA SER A 171 2.56 10.68 -16.85
C SER A 171 2.55 9.33 -17.58
N ASN A 172 2.26 8.24 -16.87
CA ASN A 172 1.87 6.96 -17.44
C ASN A 172 1.15 6.08 -16.38
N THR A 173 0.59 4.96 -16.84
CA THR A 173 -0.15 3.97 -16.04
C THR A 173 0.63 2.70 -15.70
N VAL A 174 1.92 2.60 -16.10
CA VAL A 174 2.74 1.38 -16.05
C VAL A 174 3.94 1.45 -15.10
N THR A 175 4.34 2.64 -14.62
CA THR A 175 5.48 2.82 -13.71
C THR A 175 5.31 2.00 -12.43
N ILE A 176 6.36 1.27 -12.05
CA ILE A 176 6.52 0.65 -10.73
C ILE A 176 7.30 1.60 -9.82
N GLY A 177 6.82 1.83 -8.59
CA GLY A 177 7.40 2.84 -7.68
C GLY A 177 8.63 2.36 -6.89
N THR A 178 8.62 1.14 -6.35
CA THR A 178 9.76 0.53 -5.64
C THR A 178 10.01 -0.84 -6.22
N VAL A 179 11.27 -1.16 -6.51
CA VAL A 179 11.70 -2.47 -7.03
C VAL A 179 12.75 -3.05 -6.09
N LEU A 180 12.43 -4.19 -5.49
CA LEU A 180 13.44 -5.07 -4.87
C LEU A 180 13.89 -6.14 -5.87
N ASP A 181 15.20 -6.24 -6.07
CA ASP A 181 15.81 -7.17 -7.02
C ASP A 181 16.92 -7.99 -6.33
N SER A 182 17.15 -9.20 -6.87
CA SER A 182 18.35 -10.02 -6.71
C SER A 182 18.96 -10.08 -5.31
N ASN A 183 18.64 -11.14 -4.54
CA ASN A 183 19.34 -11.45 -3.29
C ASN A 183 19.27 -10.32 -2.23
N SER A 184 18.24 -9.47 -2.33
CA SER A 184 17.95 -8.42 -1.34
C SER A 184 17.26 -9.01 -0.11
N TYR A 185 17.75 -8.63 1.08
CA TYR A 185 17.42 -9.28 2.36
C TYR A 185 17.28 -8.25 3.47
N GLY A 186 16.28 -8.40 4.35
CA GLY A 186 16.23 -7.68 5.61
C GLY A 186 16.01 -6.16 5.46
N ILE A 187 15.28 -5.73 4.43
CA ILE A 187 15.06 -4.32 4.11
C ILE A 187 13.87 -3.77 4.91
N ARG A 188 13.87 -2.47 5.26
CA ARG A 188 12.65 -1.73 5.62
C ARG A 188 12.47 -0.53 4.71
N PHE A 189 11.22 -0.22 4.42
CA PHE A 189 10.78 1.07 3.92
C PHE A 189 9.89 1.69 5.01
N ILE A 190 10.24 2.89 5.47
CA ILE A 190 9.65 3.55 6.63
C ILE A 190 9.14 4.93 6.20
N GLY A 191 7.81 5.10 6.19
CA GLY A 191 7.15 6.37 5.93
C GLY A 191 7.41 6.95 4.54
N ILE A 192 7.22 6.15 3.48
CA ILE A 192 7.32 6.62 2.09
C ILE A 192 5.92 6.94 1.55
N GLU A 193 5.82 8.04 0.81
CA GLU A 193 4.61 8.40 0.05
C GLU A 193 4.69 7.85 -1.37
N PHE A 194 3.57 7.37 -1.90
CA PHE A 194 3.44 6.93 -3.28
C PHE A 194 2.11 7.45 -3.83
N SER A 195 2.17 8.39 -4.77
CA SER A 195 1.03 9.16 -5.25
C SER A 195 0.85 9.11 -6.79
N ASN A 196 -0.34 9.45 -7.25
CA ASN A 196 -0.64 9.98 -8.59
C ASN A 196 -0.17 9.16 -9.81
N GLY A 197 -0.92 8.10 -10.14
CA GLY A 197 -0.78 7.33 -11.39
C GLY A 197 0.08 6.07 -11.27
N GLY A 198 0.72 5.64 -12.36
CA GLY A 198 1.55 4.42 -12.39
C GLY A 198 0.79 3.10 -12.11
N PHE A 199 1.49 1.97 -12.22
CA PHE A 199 0.93 0.64 -11.95
C PHE A 199 1.00 0.31 -10.45
N ALA A 200 2.11 -0.26 -9.98
CA ALA A 200 2.27 -0.71 -8.60
C ALA A 200 3.39 0.09 -7.89
N PRO A 201 3.08 0.89 -6.85
CA PRO A 201 4.09 1.71 -6.18
C PRO A 201 5.05 0.91 -5.31
N ILE A 202 4.63 -0.28 -4.86
CA ILE A 202 5.47 -1.25 -4.15
C ILE A 202 5.52 -2.50 -5.01
N SER A 203 6.71 -2.92 -5.45
CA SER A 203 6.88 -4.20 -6.14
C SER A 203 8.07 -5.01 -5.64
N ILE A 204 7.80 -6.31 -5.46
CA ILE A 204 8.77 -7.35 -5.13
C ILE A 204 8.56 -8.51 -6.13
N ASN A 205 8.65 -8.20 -7.42
CA ASN A 205 8.63 -9.17 -8.50
C ASN A 205 10.06 -9.41 -9.01
N GLY A 206 10.66 -10.52 -8.61
CA GLY A 206 12.07 -10.81 -8.88
C GLY A 206 12.33 -11.17 -10.34
N LEU A 207 13.26 -10.47 -10.99
CA LEU A 207 13.58 -10.64 -12.41
C LEU A 207 14.31 -11.97 -12.69
N ASN A 208 13.55 -13.07 -12.80
CA ASN A 208 13.90 -14.40 -13.32
C ASN A 208 15.12 -15.17 -12.75
N ASN A 209 15.97 -14.55 -11.93
CA ASN A 209 17.22 -15.10 -11.38
C ASN A 209 17.07 -16.25 -10.34
N GLY A 210 15.88 -16.83 -10.24
CA GLY A 210 15.08 -16.66 -9.03
C GLY A 210 15.76 -16.92 -7.68
N VAL A 211 15.72 -15.90 -6.80
CA VAL A 211 16.08 -15.99 -5.36
C VAL A 211 14.88 -15.57 -4.51
N ASP A 212 14.59 -16.29 -3.42
CA ASP A 212 13.50 -15.96 -2.50
C ASP A 212 13.73 -14.65 -1.74
N PHE A 213 12.65 -13.97 -1.37
CA PHE A 213 12.69 -12.67 -0.70
C PHE A 213 12.50 -12.82 0.81
N TYR A 214 13.42 -12.25 1.59
CA TYR A 214 13.52 -12.49 3.03
C TYR A 214 13.46 -11.21 3.87
N ARG A 215 12.62 -11.21 4.91
CA ARG A 215 12.61 -10.22 6.01
C ARG A 215 12.42 -8.76 5.56
N ILE A 216 11.59 -8.56 4.55
CA ILE A 216 11.23 -7.24 4.01
C ILE A 216 10.12 -6.62 4.87
N ARG A 217 10.19 -5.31 5.13
CA ARG A 217 9.13 -4.57 5.83
C ARG A 217 8.71 -3.30 5.08
N PHE A 218 7.41 -3.03 5.08
CA PHE A 218 6.84 -1.72 4.73
C PHE A 218 6.02 -1.25 5.93
N THR A 219 6.38 -0.08 6.48
CA THR A 219 5.73 0.47 7.67
C THR A 219 5.52 1.97 7.56
N LYS A 220 4.36 2.44 8.04
CA LYS A 220 3.94 3.86 8.00
C LYS A 220 3.83 4.49 6.61
N CYS A 221 3.88 3.73 5.53
CA CYS A 221 3.81 4.27 4.18
C CYS A 221 2.39 4.74 3.84
N LEU A 222 2.31 5.70 2.92
CA LEU A 222 1.08 6.18 2.30
C LEU A 222 1.10 5.82 0.81
N VAL A 223 0.14 5.02 0.36
CA VAL A 223 -0.17 4.80 -1.05
C VAL A 223 -1.50 5.49 -1.37
N TYR A 224 -1.52 6.32 -2.40
CA TYR A 224 -2.63 7.20 -2.71
C TYR A 224 -2.80 7.38 -4.23
N ASN A 225 -4.04 7.35 -4.71
CA ASN A 225 -4.43 7.75 -6.07
C ASN A 225 -3.59 7.13 -7.20
N ARG A 226 -3.56 5.79 -7.26
CA ARG A 226 -2.74 5.00 -8.19
C ARG A 226 -3.60 4.38 -9.29
N ASN A 227 -3.09 4.27 -10.52
CA ASN A 227 -3.88 3.69 -11.62
C ASN A 227 -3.96 2.16 -11.56
N GLY A 228 -2.88 1.49 -11.15
CA GLY A 228 -2.88 0.06 -10.91
C GLY A 228 -3.16 -0.28 -9.45
N GLU A 229 -2.38 -1.23 -8.93
CA GLU A 229 -2.52 -1.78 -7.59
C GLU A 229 -1.84 -0.91 -6.52
N GLY A 230 -2.25 -1.02 -5.25
CA GLY A 230 -1.52 -0.38 -4.16
C GLY A 230 -0.20 -1.09 -3.80
N SER A 231 -0.06 -2.37 -4.15
CA SER A 231 1.22 -3.10 -4.11
C SER A 231 1.14 -4.41 -4.90
N TYR A 232 2.17 -4.72 -5.70
CA TYR A 232 2.35 -5.98 -6.43
C TYR A 232 3.54 -6.76 -5.82
N VAL A 233 3.28 -7.64 -4.86
CA VAL A 233 4.33 -8.45 -4.21
C VAL A 233 4.27 -9.89 -4.72
N GLY A 234 5.41 -10.47 -5.05
CA GLY A 234 5.48 -11.80 -5.66
C GLY A 234 5.26 -11.76 -7.17
N SER A 235 4.68 -12.81 -7.73
CA SER A 235 4.37 -12.94 -9.16
C SER A 235 3.19 -13.88 -9.36
N THR A 236 2.21 -13.45 -10.16
CA THR A 236 1.04 -14.26 -10.52
C THR A 236 1.35 -15.39 -11.51
N GLN A 237 2.52 -15.35 -12.17
CA GLN A 237 2.94 -16.29 -13.21
C GLN A 237 3.15 -17.74 -12.72
N GLN A 238 3.21 -18.67 -13.68
CA GLN A 238 3.47 -20.09 -13.44
C GLN A 238 4.89 -20.35 -12.89
N ASP A 239 5.06 -21.51 -12.24
CA ASP A 239 6.34 -21.95 -11.67
C ASP A 239 7.46 -22.10 -12.72
N PRO A 240 8.74 -21.86 -12.33
CA PRO A 240 9.22 -21.56 -10.99
C PRO A 240 9.35 -20.05 -10.72
N GLN A 241 8.48 -19.49 -9.88
CA GLN A 241 8.69 -18.16 -9.28
C GLN A 241 9.05 -18.32 -7.79
N ARG A 242 9.27 -17.20 -7.10
CA ARG A 242 9.88 -17.18 -5.76
C ARG A 242 8.89 -16.95 -4.63
N SER A 243 9.22 -17.53 -3.48
CA SER A 243 8.41 -17.46 -2.26
C SER A 243 8.88 -16.31 -1.37
N LEU A 244 7.91 -15.67 -0.71
CA LEU A 244 8.14 -14.57 0.22
C LEU A 244 8.17 -15.11 1.65
N ILE A 245 9.19 -14.70 2.42
CA ILE A 245 9.44 -15.19 3.77
C ILE A 245 9.75 -14.01 4.71
N GLY A 246 9.02 -13.89 5.81
CA GLY A 246 9.23 -12.83 6.81
C GLY A 246 8.77 -11.43 6.36
N LEU A 247 7.74 -11.31 5.53
CA LEU A 247 7.14 -10.00 5.22
C LEU A 247 6.45 -9.45 6.48
N GLU A 248 6.78 -8.22 6.83
CA GLU A 248 6.01 -7.41 7.78
C GLU A 248 5.41 -6.21 7.03
N PHE A 249 4.09 -6.12 6.94
CA PHE A 249 3.40 -5.03 6.24
C PHE A 249 2.44 -4.38 7.23
N ASP A 250 2.92 -3.34 7.92
CA ASP A 250 2.31 -2.85 9.16
C ASP A 250 1.98 -1.36 9.18
N ASP A 251 0.81 -1.04 9.71
CA ASP A 251 0.29 0.32 9.90
C ASP A 251 0.27 1.20 8.62
N ASN A 252 0.23 0.64 7.40
CA ASN A 252 0.24 1.42 6.17
C ASN A 252 -1.15 1.94 5.79
N ILE A 253 -1.18 3.04 5.03
CA ILE A 253 -2.39 3.64 4.47
C ILE A 253 -2.38 3.38 2.96
N ILE A 254 -3.46 2.81 2.43
CA ILE A 254 -3.66 2.61 0.99
C ILE A 254 -5.04 3.15 0.61
N VAL A 255 -5.08 4.17 -0.25
CA VAL A 255 -6.30 4.93 -0.55
C VAL A 255 -6.44 5.16 -2.06
N VAL A 256 -7.52 4.67 -2.65
CA VAL A 256 -7.89 4.88 -4.06
C VAL A 256 -6.81 4.31 -5.00
N THR A 257 -6.92 3.01 -5.27
CA THR A 257 -6.11 2.29 -6.25
C THR A 257 -7.03 1.75 -7.33
N GLY A 258 -6.64 1.90 -8.59
CA GLY A 258 -7.46 1.49 -9.71
C GLY A 258 -7.76 0.00 -9.69
N ASN A 259 -6.73 -0.83 -9.54
CA ASN A 259 -6.83 -2.27 -9.35
C ASN A 259 -6.79 -2.61 -7.84
N ASP A 260 -6.33 -3.81 -7.49
CA ASP A 260 -6.25 -4.32 -6.11
C ASP A 260 -5.64 -3.34 -5.11
N GLY A 261 -6.30 -3.18 -3.96
CA GLY A 261 -5.78 -2.39 -2.84
C GLY A 261 -4.40 -2.88 -2.40
N VAL A 262 -4.25 -4.18 -2.13
CA VAL A 262 -2.94 -4.84 -2.08
C VAL A 262 -3.03 -6.23 -2.70
N GLN A 263 -2.08 -6.58 -3.57
CA GLN A 263 -1.91 -7.93 -4.10
C GLN A 263 -0.59 -8.52 -3.60
N PHE A 264 -0.69 -9.64 -2.87
CA PHE A 264 0.44 -10.36 -2.29
C PHE A 264 0.40 -11.82 -2.73
N ASP A 265 1.15 -12.18 -3.78
CA ASP A 265 1.30 -13.57 -4.24
C ASP A 265 2.48 -14.27 -3.54
N ARG A 266 2.46 -15.61 -3.55
CA ARG A 266 3.53 -16.49 -3.04
C ARG A 266 3.96 -16.24 -1.59
N LEU A 267 2.97 -15.99 -0.73
CA LEU A 267 3.16 -15.90 0.72
C LEU A 267 3.49 -17.27 1.31
N PHE A 268 4.74 -17.48 1.74
CA PHE A 268 5.20 -18.79 2.21
C PHE A 268 5.32 -18.93 3.73
N TRP A 269 6.08 -18.08 4.44
CA TRP A 269 6.30 -18.27 5.88
C TRP A 269 6.58 -16.97 6.64
N ASP A 270 6.08 -16.89 7.88
CA ASP A 270 6.26 -15.75 8.81
C ASP A 270 5.79 -14.41 8.24
N ILE A 271 4.65 -14.44 7.55
CA ILE A 271 4.03 -13.28 6.92
C ILE A 271 3.09 -12.62 7.93
N ASN A 272 3.27 -11.33 8.17
CA ASN A 272 2.53 -10.57 9.17
C ASN A 272 2.05 -9.24 8.56
N ILE A 273 0.80 -9.20 8.11
CA ILE A 273 0.15 -8.03 7.49
C ILE A 273 -0.88 -7.49 8.48
N HIS A 274 -0.64 -6.33 9.10
CA HIS A 274 -1.53 -5.85 10.17
C HIS A 274 -1.63 -4.34 10.39
N ASN A 275 -2.75 -3.92 10.99
CA ASN A 275 -3.03 -2.51 11.35
C ASN A 275 -3.06 -1.53 10.17
N ASN A 276 -3.08 -2.04 8.93
CA ASN A 276 -3.21 -1.23 7.72
C ASN A 276 -4.67 -0.76 7.55
N VAL A 277 -4.84 0.37 6.88
CA VAL A 277 -6.14 0.90 6.44
C VAL A 277 -6.14 0.98 4.91
N ILE A 278 -6.99 0.18 4.29
CA ILE A 278 -7.13 0.03 2.84
C ILE A 278 -8.52 0.53 2.45
N ILE A 279 -8.59 1.56 1.62
CA ILE A 279 -9.83 2.24 1.24
C ILE A 279 -9.88 2.40 -0.28
N CYS A 280 -10.97 1.96 -0.90
CA CYS A 280 -11.20 2.08 -2.34
C CYS A 280 -10.12 1.40 -3.20
N GLY A 281 -9.75 0.17 -2.83
CA GLY A 281 -9.27 -0.79 -3.83
C GLY A 281 -10.32 -1.00 -4.91
N GLY A 282 -9.90 -1.28 -6.15
CA GLY A 282 -10.79 -1.42 -7.29
C GLY A 282 -11.56 -0.15 -7.65
N ALA A 283 -10.87 1.00 -7.69
CA ALA A 283 -11.44 2.28 -8.11
C ALA A 283 -11.60 2.42 -9.64
N ASN A 284 -10.87 1.62 -10.44
CA ASN A 284 -10.95 1.58 -11.91
C ASN A 284 -11.91 0.50 -12.46
N PHE A 285 -12.63 -0.25 -11.62
CA PHE A 285 -13.46 -1.42 -12.03
C PHE A 285 -14.46 -1.22 -13.19
N ARG A 286 -14.76 0.02 -13.59
CA ARG A 286 -15.53 0.36 -14.81
C ARG A 286 -14.76 0.12 -16.12
N ASN A 287 -13.44 0.11 -16.00
CA ASN A 287 -12.40 -0.20 -16.95
C ASN A 287 -11.45 -1.22 -16.30
N ALA A 288 -12.04 -2.29 -15.75
CA ALA A 288 -11.30 -3.35 -15.07
C ALA A 288 -10.28 -3.99 -16.01
N PHE A 289 -9.08 -4.28 -15.50
CA PHE A 289 -8.03 -4.96 -16.28
C PHE A 289 -8.53 -6.32 -16.81
N GLU A 290 -9.20 -7.09 -15.95
CA GLU A 290 -10.03 -8.24 -16.31
C GLU A 290 -11.33 -8.26 -15.49
N GLU A 291 -12.40 -8.86 -16.04
CA GLU A 291 -13.68 -9.04 -15.34
C GLU A 291 -13.46 -9.88 -14.06
N TYR A 292 -13.97 -9.42 -12.91
CA TYR A 292 -13.82 -10.03 -11.57
C TYR A 292 -12.42 -9.97 -10.93
N GLN A 293 -11.48 -9.21 -11.49
CA GLN A 293 -10.34 -8.71 -10.73
C GLN A 293 -10.71 -7.38 -10.04
N ASP A 294 -9.73 -6.65 -9.53
CA ASP A 294 -9.88 -5.40 -8.76
C ASP A 294 -10.46 -5.63 -7.36
N HIS A 295 -9.65 -6.13 -6.42
CA HIS A 295 -10.07 -6.46 -5.06
C HIS A 295 -9.78 -5.36 -4.03
N GLY A 296 -10.36 -5.47 -2.83
CA GLY A 296 -9.82 -4.76 -1.66
C GLY A 296 -8.43 -5.30 -1.28
N VAL A 297 -8.29 -6.63 -1.28
CA VAL A 297 -7.06 -7.37 -0.96
C VAL A 297 -7.05 -8.66 -1.80
N GLN A 298 -5.89 -9.05 -2.35
CA GLN A 298 -5.66 -10.41 -2.84
C GLN A 298 -4.43 -11.02 -2.16
N LEU A 299 -4.63 -12.19 -1.55
CA LEU A 299 -3.57 -13.00 -0.98
C LEU A 299 -3.47 -14.30 -1.79
N THR A 300 -2.29 -14.66 -2.28
CA THR A 300 -1.99 -16.03 -2.70
C THR A 300 -0.99 -16.64 -1.74
N ILE A 301 -1.40 -17.72 -1.10
CA ILE A 301 -0.63 -18.45 -0.11
C ILE A 301 -0.03 -19.69 -0.77
N THR A 302 1.30 -19.81 -0.69
CA THR A 302 2.06 -21.01 -1.06
C THR A 302 2.42 -21.87 0.14
N GLY A 303 2.55 -21.27 1.32
CA GLY A 303 2.97 -21.98 2.56
C GLY A 303 2.01 -21.82 3.74
N ASN A 304 2.58 -21.65 4.92
CA ASN A 304 1.90 -21.69 6.23
C ASN A 304 2.49 -20.62 7.17
N ASN A 305 1.87 -20.32 8.32
CA ASN A 305 2.28 -19.21 9.20
C ASN A 305 2.11 -17.81 8.54
N VAL A 306 1.07 -17.64 7.71
CA VAL A 306 0.63 -16.35 7.14
C VAL A 306 -0.46 -15.72 8.01
N ARG A 307 -0.32 -14.45 8.41
CA ARG A 307 -1.29 -13.69 9.21
C ARG A 307 -1.70 -12.39 8.53
N PHE A 308 -2.99 -12.26 8.22
CA PHE A 308 -3.64 -11.00 7.84
C PHE A 308 -4.57 -10.59 8.98
N ARG A 309 -4.17 -9.64 9.83
CA ARG A 309 -4.89 -9.35 11.08
C ARG A 309 -5.01 -7.89 11.43
N ASN A 310 -6.03 -7.50 12.18
CA ASN A 310 -6.19 -6.13 12.67
C ASN A 310 -6.25 -5.05 11.56
N ASN A 311 -6.58 -5.39 10.31
CA ASN A 311 -6.67 -4.43 9.20
C ASN A 311 -8.10 -3.90 9.02
N ILE A 312 -8.23 -2.74 8.36
CA ILE A 312 -9.51 -2.19 7.91
C ILE A 312 -9.48 -2.14 6.38
N VAL A 313 -10.50 -2.72 5.74
CA VAL A 313 -10.62 -2.83 4.27
C VAL A 313 -12.03 -2.38 3.85
N LEU A 314 -12.11 -1.23 3.19
CA LEU A 314 -13.38 -0.58 2.85
C LEU A 314 -13.48 -0.38 1.33
N GLY A 315 -14.50 -0.94 0.70
CA GLY A 315 -14.56 -1.05 -0.76
C GLY A 315 -13.84 -2.29 -1.29
N GLY A 316 -13.19 -2.16 -2.44
CA GLY A 316 -12.92 -3.26 -3.37
C GLY A 316 -13.86 -3.20 -4.57
N GLY A 317 -13.41 -3.69 -5.72
CA GLY A 317 -14.24 -4.05 -6.87
C GLY A 317 -15.04 -5.31 -6.54
N GLU A 318 -14.75 -6.45 -7.15
CA GLU A 318 -15.60 -7.66 -7.04
C GLU A 318 -15.72 -8.23 -5.61
N MET A 319 -14.70 -8.05 -4.76
CA MET A 319 -14.74 -8.51 -3.36
C MET A 319 -13.79 -7.71 -2.47
N ALA A 320 -14.05 -7.72 -1.15
CA ALA A 320 -13.17 -7.07 -0.18
C ALA A 320 -11.86 -7.86 0.04
N ILE A 321 -11.89 -9.20 -0.01
CA ILE A 321 -10.68 -10.04 0.02
C ILE A 321 -10.77 -11.32 -0.82
N GLN A 322 -9.74 -11.59 -1.61
CA GLN A 322 -9.49 -12.87 -2.27
C GLN A 322 -8.37 -13.64 -1.56
N VAL A 323 -8.52 -14.96 -1.38
CA VAL A 323 -7.51 -15.83 -0.74
C VAL A 323 -7.30 -17.10 -1.56
N ASN A 324 -6.23 -17.14 -2.35
CA ASN A 324 -5.88 -18.29 -3.17
C ASN A 324 -4.86 -19.19 -2.48
N TYR A 325 -5.02 -20.51 -2.60
CA TYR A 325 -3.95 -21.48 -2.37
C TYR A 325 -3.37 -21.95 -3.71
N LYS A 326 -2.05 -21.85 -3.87
CA LYS A 326 -1.28 -22.48 -4.97
C LYS A 326 -0.23 -23.40 -4.35
N ALA A 327 -0.01 -24.60 -4.87
CA ALA A 327 1.15 -25.40 -4.47
C ALA A 327 2.45 -24.73 -4.96
N ASP A 328 3.46 -24.65 -4.08
CA ASP A 328 4.86 -24.50 -4.49
C ASP A 328 5.44 -25.91 -4.67
N ARG A 329 5.93 -26.23 -5.86
CA ARG A 329 6.50 -27.56 -6.15
C ARG A 329 7.85 -27.82 -5.46
N SER A 330 8.51 -26.77 -4.98
CA SER A 330 9.85 -26.82 -4.39
C SER A 330 9.86 -26.73 -2.86
N GLN A 331 8.83 -26.15 -2.24
CA GLN A 331 8.76 -25.93 -0.80
C GLN A 331 7.59 -26.69 -0.16
N LYS A 332 7.87 -27.62 0.75
CA LYS A 332 6.84 -28.31 1.53
C LYS A 332 6.32 -27.38 2.64
N PRO A 333 5.01 -27.08 2.69
CA PRO A 333 4.42 -26.29 3.77
C PRO A 333 4.60 -26.97 5.13
N GLY A 334 4.81 -26.18 6.19
CA GLY A 334 4.88 -26.66 7.58
C GLY A 334 3.50 -27.03 8.15
N SER A 335 3.41 -27.28 9.46
CA SER A 335 2.13 -27.59 10.14
C SER A 335 1.37 -26.38 10.72
N ALA A 336 1.92 -25.17 10.59
CA ALA A 336 1.33 -23.95 11.15
C ALA A 336 0.06 -23.51 10.41
N GLU A 337 -0.87 -22.85 11.11
CA GLU A 337 -2.08 -22.29 10.49
C GLU A 337 -1.79 -20.98 9.74
N ASN A 338 -2.59 -20.72 8.70
CA ASN A 338 -2.76 -19.41 8.09
C ASN A 338 -4.02 -18.76 8.67
N ARG A 339 -3.97 -17.47 9.02
CA ARG A 339 -5.06 -16.83 9.77
C ARG A 339 -5.40 -15.44 9.25
N ILE A 340 -6.70 -15.23 9.06
CA ILE A 340 -7.33 -13.96 8.71
C ILE A 340 -8.22 -13.58 9.88
N CYS A 341 -7.77 -12.67 10.76
CA CYS A 341 -8.49 -12.40 12.01
C CYS A 341 -8.53 -10.95 12.48
N ASN A 342 -9.59 -10.59 13.21
CA ASN A 342 -9.81 -9.25 13.74
C ASN A 342 -9.75 -8.13 12.66
N ASN A 343 -10.15 -8.42 11.43
CA ASN A 343 -10.21 -7.39 10.38
C ASN A 343 -11.64 -6.84 10.23
N VAL A 344 -11.77 -5.63 9.70
CA VAL A 344 -13.05 -5.07 9.22
C VAL A 344 -13.05 -5.10 7.70
N PHE A 345 -14.05 -5.76 7.10
CA PHE A 345 -14.31 -5.76 5.66
C PHE A 345 -15.68 -5.13 5.39
N TYR A 346 -15.74 -4.08 4.59
CA TYR A 346 -16.96 -3.24 4.49
C TYR A 346 -17.28 -2.83 3.04
N GLY A 347 -18.39 -3.36 2.51
CA GLY A 347 -19.08 -2.94 1.30
C GLY A 347 -18.20 -2.75 0.07
N ALA A 348 -17.71 -3.87 -0.48
CA ALA A 348 -17.19 -3.93 -1.84
C ALA A 348 -18.27 -3.56 -2.88
N ARG A 349 -17.84 -3.23 -4.10
CA ARG A 349 -18.71 -2.94 -5.26
C ARG A 349 -19.42 -4.19 -5.77
N GLY A 350 -18.67 -5.29 -5.77
CA GLY A 350 -19.13 -6.66 -5.98
C GLY A 350 -19.91 -7.23 -4.79
N PRO A 351 -20.40 -8.46 -4.90
CA PRO A 351 -21.45 -8.98 -4.03
C PRO A 351 -20.90 -9.79 -2.85
N LYS A 352 -19.57 -9.97 -2.77
CA LYS A 352 -18.86 -10.86 -1.82
C LYS A 352 -18.01 -10.05 -0.84
N GLY A 353 -17.94 -10.50 0.41
CA GLY A 353 -16.90 -10.10 1.35
C GLY A 353 -15.60 -10.84 1.07
N LEU A 354 -15.67 -12.17 1.01
CA LEU A 354 -14.52 -13.05 0.81
C LEU A 354 -14.79 -14.14 -0.22
N TYR A 355 -13.81 -14.40 -1.08
CA TYR A 355 -13.70 -15.61 -1.89
C TYR A 355 -12.38 -16.32 -1.56
N THR A 356 -12.39 -17.66 -1.50
CA THR A 356 -11.15 -18.43 -1.44
C THR A 356 -11.08 -19.45 -2.57
N GLY A 357 -10.03 -19.39 -3.39
CA GLY A 357 -9.74 -20.41 -4.40
C GLY A 357 -8.68 -21.40 -3.90
N ALA A 358 -8.71 -22.63 -4.42
CA ALA A 358 -7.58 -23.55 -4.25
C ALA A 358 -7.23 -24.24 -5.58
N PHE A 359 -5.96 -24.10 -5.96
CA PHE A 359 -5.36 -24.72 -7.14
C PHE A 359 -4.40 -25.82 -6.67
N SER A 360 -4.89 -27.06 -6.65
CA SER A 360 -4.15 -28.32 -6.43
C SER A 360 -3.05 -28.25 -5.36
N TYR A 361 -3.43 -27.97 -4.11
CA TYR A 361 -2.49 -27.93 -2.99
C TYR A 361 -2.06 -29.35 -2.57
N GLY A 362 -0.77 -29.68 -2.73
CA GLY A 362 -0.24 -31.05 -2.61
C GLY A 362 0.14 -31.52 -1.18
N THR A 363 -0.32 -30.81 -0.16
CA THR A 363 -0.12 -31.12 1.28
C THR A 363 -1.30 -30.57 2.09
N LYS A 364 -1.35 -30.78 3.41
CA LYS A 364 -2.45 -30.23 4.22
C LYS A 364 -2.25 -28.75 4.57
N ALA A 365 -3.20 -27.91 4.16
CA ALA A 365 -3.31 -26.50 4.55
C ALA A 365 -4.36 -26.31 5.65
N ARG A 366 -4.19 -25.28 6.47
CA ARG A 366 -5.19 -24.87 7.47
C ARG A 366 -5.42 -23.37 7.42
N LEU A 367 -6.62 -22.96 7.00
CA LEU A 367 -7.06 -21.56 6.98
C LEU A 367 -8.03 -21.29 8.14
N VAL A 368 -7.73 -20.26 8.94
CA VAL A 368 -8.57 -19.82 10.05
C VAL A 368 -9.07 -18.39 9.79
N ILE A 369 -10.36 -18.24 9.47
CA ILE A 369 -11.05 -16.95 9.29
C ILE A 369 -11.81 -16.66 10.58
N ASP A 370 -11.23 -15.85 11.47
CA ASP A 370 -11.68 -15.77 12.88
C ASP A 370 -11.92 -14.33 13.36
N SER A 371 -13.07 -14.08 13.99
CA SER A 371 -13.36 -12.82 14.69
C SER A 371 -13.28 -11.55 13.80
N ASN A 372 -13.52 -11.67 12.49
CA ASN A 372 -13.62 -10.53 11.57
C ASN A 372 -15.05 -9.95 11.55
N PHE A 373 -15.17 -8.71 11.09
CA PHE A 373 -16.42 -7.99 10.89
C PHE A 373 -16.71 -7.82 9.39
N TRP A 374 -17.93 -8.14 8.97
CA TRP A 374 -18.36 -8.13 7.57
C TRP A 374 -19.62 -7.27 7.37
N GLY A 375 -19.47 -6.09 6.78
CA GLY A 375 -20.56 -5.10 6.64
C GLY A 375 -20.88 -4.69 5.20
N HIS A 376 -22.14 -4.30 4.97
CA HIS A 376 -22.68 -3.56 3.83
C HIS A 376 -22.48 -4.19 2.44
N PHE A 377 -22.40 -5.52 2.37
CA PHE A 377 -22.28 -6.26 1.10
C PHE A 377 -23.59 -6.39 0.31
N ALA A 378 -24.76 -6.15 0.91
CA ALA A 378 -26.05 -6.29 0.22
C ALA A 378 -26.45 -5.10 -0.67
N LEU A 379 -25.65 -4.03 -0.68
CA LEU A 379 -25.83 -2.90 -1.60
C LEU A 379 -25.93 -3.40 -3.06
N PRO A 380 -26.62 -2.67 -3.97
CA PRO A 380 -26.80 -3.09 -5.36
C PRO A 380 -25.46 -3.44 -6.03
N TYR A 381 -25.36 -4.58 -6.67
CA TYR A 381 -24.11 -5.09 -7.23
C TYR A 381 -23.60 -4.20 -8.38
N ASP A 382 -22.57 -3.37 -8.17
CA ASP A 382 -22.24 -2.27 -9.09
C ASP A 382 -21.77 -2.76 -10.48
N TYR A 383 -21.22 -3.96 -10.60
CA TYR A 383 -20.88 -4.53 -11.91
C TYR A 383 -22.13 -4.82 -12.76
N ASN A 384 -23.32 -5.05 -12.18
CA ASN A 384 -24.55 -5.22 -12.98
C ASN A 384 -25.00 -3.94 -13.71
N LYS A 385 -24.37 -2.80 -13.38
CA LYS A 385 -24.59 -1.49 -14.02
C LYS A 385 -23.64 -1.24 -15.19
N ILE A 386 -22.62 -2.10 -15.36
CA ILE A 386 -21.61 -2.04 -16.43
C ILE A 386 -21.49 -3.36 -17.22
N VAL A 387 -22.05 -4.47 -16.73
CA VAL A 387 -22.10 -5.79 -17.38
C VAL A 387 -23.50 -6.42 -17.20
N THR A 388 -24.16 -6.72 -18.31
CA THR A 388 -25.51 -7.29 -18.35
C THR A 388 -25.55 -8.73 -17.79
N GLY A 389 -26.68 -9.10 -17.17
CA GLY A 389 -27.03 -10.49 -16.86
C GLY A 389 -26.32 -11.13 -15.65
N LYS A 390 -25.53 -10.37 -14.87
CA LYS A 390 -24.79 -10.89 -13.71
C LYS A 390 -25.59 -10.69 -12.40
N PRO A 391 -25.97 -11.76 -11.66
CA PRO A 391 -26.79 -11.64 -10.45
C PRO A 391 -25.99 -11.17 -9.22
N ASN A 392 -26.61 -10.35 -8.37
CA ASN A 392 -26.08 -10.01 -7.05
C ASN A 392 -26.11 -11.25 -6.14
N THR A 393 -24.95 -11.84 -5.83
CA THR A 393 -24.90 -13.06 -5.00
C THR A 393 -25.35 -12.78 -3.57
N GLN A 394 -26.15 -13.68 -2.99
CA GLN A 394 -26.64 -13.57 -1.61
C GLN A 394 -25.63 -14.06 -0.55
N ILE A 395 -24.32 -14.00 -0.85
CA ILE A 395 -23.26 -14.72 -0.15
C ILE A 395 -22.19 -13.73 0.33
N VAL A 396 -21.87 -13.71 1.63
CA VAL A 396 -20.74 -12.89 2.14
C VAL A 396 -19.40 -13.63 1.97
N ILE A 397 -19.33 -14.90 2.36
CA ILE A 397 -18.12 -15.73 2.28
C ILE A 397 -18.39 -16.91 1.34
N ASN A 398 -17.60 -17.02 0.28
CA ASN A 398 -17.63 -18.12 -0.67
C ASN A 398 -16.32 -18.94 -0.62
N PRO A 399 -16.26 -19.99 0.23
CA PRO A 399 -15.16 -20.94 0.20
C PRO A 399 -15.27 -21.90 -1.00
N ALA A 400 -14.42 -21.71 -2.01
CA ALA A 400 -14.40 -22.48 -3.26
C ALA A 400 -13.16 -23.40 -3.37
N PHE A 401 -13.18 -24.49 -2.60
CA PHE A 401 -12.05 -25.42 -2.50
C PHE A 401 -12.20 -26.63 -3.42
N SER A 402 -11.12 -27.02 -4.11
CA SER A 402 -11.06 -28.17 -5.03
C SER A 402 -10.45 -29.44 -4.42
N SER A 403 -9.64 -29.30 -3.35
CA SER A 403 -8.88 -30.38 -2.69
C SER A 403 -9.47 -30.75 -1.32
N SER A 404 -9.30 -32.02 -0.93
CA SER A 404 -9.58 -32.54 0.42
C SER A 404 -8.59 -32.11 1.49
N ASP A 405 -7.39 -31.68 1.11
CA ASP A 405 -6.31 -31.42 2.05
C ASP A 405 -6.36 -30.02 2.70
N VAL A 406 -7.34 -29.19 2.35
CA VAL A 406 -7.55 -27.90 3.02
C VAL A 406 -8.56 -28.04 4.18
N ILE A 407 -8.12 -27.67 5.38
CA ILE A 407 -8.98 -27.46 6.56
C ILE A 407 -9.30 -25.97 6.64
N VAL A 408 -10.58 -25.64 6.85
CA VAL A 408 -11.09 -24.27 6.88
C VAL A 408 -11.93 -24.07 8.14
N GLU A 409 -11.57 -23.11 8.96
CA GLU A 409 -12.29 -22.75 10.19
C GLU A 409 -12.77 -21.31 10.08
N ILE A 410 -14.07 -21.11 9.87
CA ILE A 410 -14.72 -19.80 9.80
C ILE A 410 -15.48 -19.63 11.10
N LYS A 411 -14.96 -18.83 12.05
CA LYS A 411 -15.49 -18.82 13.43
C LYS A 411 -15.50 -17.46 14.11
N ASN A 412 -16.43 -17.27 15.05
CA ASN A 412 -16.60 -16.05 15.85
C ASN A 412 -16.80 -14.74 15.04
N ASN A 413 -16.98 -14.80 13.72
CA ASN A 413 -17.11 -13.62 12.88
C ASN A 413 -18.48 -12.97 13.06
N LYS A 414 -18.53 -11.65 12.87
CA LYS A 414 -19.77 -10.85 12.94
C LYS A 414 -20.13 -10.35 11.54
N PHE A 415 -21.40 -10.46 11.18
CA PHE A 415 -21.91 -9.96 9.91
C PHE A 415 -23.23 -9.21 10.12
N ASP A 416 -23.47 -8.16 9.34
CA ASP A 416 -24.64 -7.28 9.53
C ASP A 416 -26.01 -7.89 9.20
N GLY A 417 -26.04 -9.12 8.68
CA GLY A 417 -27.26 -9.83 8.29
C GLY A 417 -27.90 -9.30 6.99
N THR A 418 -27.25 -8.40 6.25
CA THR A 418 -27.85 -7.78 5.05
C THR A 418 -27.94 -8.73 3.85
N LYS A 419 -27.11 -9.78 3.81
CA LYS A 419 -27.20 -10.92 2.87
C LYS A 419 -27.96 -12.07 3.51
N THR A 420 -28.78 -12.79 2.73
CA THR A 420 -29.55 -13.93 3.26
C THR A 420 -28.71 -15.18 3.57
N SER A 421 -27.51 -15.32 2.98
CA SER A 421 -26.56 -16.39 3.30
C SER A 421 -25.19 -15.84 3.70
N TYR A 422 -24.73 -16.17 4.91
CA TYR A 422 -23.41 -15.72 5.37
C TYR A 422 -22.27 -16.50 4.69
N ILE A 423 -22.33 -17.83 4.70
CA ILE A 423 -21.34 -18.73 4.09
C ILE A 423 -22.04 -19.67 3.11
N VAL A 424 -21.54 -19.79 1.88
CA VAL A 424 -21.98 -20.82 0.91
C VAL A 424 -20.76 -21.42 0.24
N ARG A 425 -20.56 -22.73 0.44
CA ARG A 425 -19.45 -23.49 -0.14
C ARG A 425 -19.70 -23.77 -1.61
N ASN A 426 -18.71 -23.44 -2.44
CA ASN A 426 -18.61 -23.92 -3.81
C ASN A 426 -17.46 -24.96 -3.92
N GLY A 427 -17.39 -25.70 -5.02
CA GLY A 427 -16.32 -26.67 -5.26
C GLY A 427 -16.52 -28.04 -4.58
N THR A 428 -15.49 -28.88 -4.70
CA THR A 428 -15.57 -30.33 -4.43
C THR A 428 -15.86 -30.67 -2.96
N PRO A 429 -16.70 -31.67 -2.67
CA PRO A 429 -16.75 -32.30 -1.35
C PRO A 429 -15.38 -32.89 -1.00
N GLY A 430 -14.78 -32.45 0.10
CA GLY A 430 -13.41 -32.83 0.47
C GLY A 430 -12.86 -31.97 1.60
N ALA A 431 -12.62 -30.68 1.34
CA ALA A 431 -12.14 -29.74 2.36
C ALA A 431 -13.02 -29.79 3.63
N THR A 432 -12.42 -29.80 4.81
CA THR A 432 -13.15 -29.77 6.09
C THR A 432 -13.52 -28.33 6.43
N LEU A 433 -14.77 -28.08 6.82
CA LEU A 433 -15.29 -26.73 7.08
C LEU A 433 -15.99 -26.65 8.44
N ASP A 434 -15.40 -25.91 9.39
CA ASP A 434 -16.07 -25.45 10.61
C ASP A 434 -16.67 -24.05 10.36
N THR A 435 -17.91 -23.85 10.80
CA THR A 435 -18.66 -22.58 10.70
C THR A 435 -19.16 -22.08 12.07
N SER A 436 -18.58 -22.57 13.17
CA SER A 436 -19.06 -22.35 14.54
C SER A 436 -18.99 -20.89 15.02
N LYS A 437 -19.96 -20.50 15.86
CA LYS A 437 -20.00 -19.21 16.60
C LYS A 437 -20.01 -17.93 15.76
N ASN A 438 -20.17 -17.99 14.44
CA ASN A 438 -20.45 -16.79 13.65
C ASN A 438 -21.86 -16.26 13.98
N SER A 439 -22.04 -14.95 14.04
CA SER A 439 -23.32 -14.34 14.45
C SER A 439 -23.71 -13.11 13.64
N ALA A 440 -25.01 -12.99 13.38
CA ALA A 440 -25.59 -11.76 12.87
C ALA A 440 -25.53 -10.68 13.95
N ALA A 441 -24.84 -9.58 13.68
CA ALA A 441 -24.64 -8.47 14.60
C ALA A 441 -24.28 -7.20 13.81
N LEU A 442 -24.73 -6.04 14.28
CA LEU A 442 -24.39 -4.76 13.67
C LEU A 442 -22.86 -4.59 13.58
N THR A 443 -22.34 -4.47 12.36
CA THR A 443 -20.97 -4.05 12.07
C THR A 443 -20.98 -2.54 11.80
N PRO A 444 -20.66 -1.68 12.78
CA PRO A 444 -20.70 -0.23 12.57
C PRO A 444 -19.68 0.22 11.53
N TRP A 445 -19.93 1.37 10.90
CA TRP A 445 -18.93 2.08 10.11
C TRP A 445 -17.74 2.50 10.99
N PRO A 446 -16.47 2.27 10.60
CA PRO A 446 -15.31 2.77 11.36
C PRO A 446 -15.28 4.30 11.39
N GLN A 447 -15.28 4.87 12.59
CA GLN A 447 -15.40 6.32 12.79
C GLN A 447 -14.03 7.01 12.63
N PHE A 448 -13.51 7.13 11.40
CA PHE A 448 -12.27 7.88 11.17
C PHE A 448 -12.40 9.35 11.56
N ASN A 449 -11.33 9.92 12.10
CA ASN A 449 -11.23 11.35 12.44
C ASN A 449 -11.57 12.27 11.27
N ASN A 450 -11.03 11.99 10.07
CA ASN A 450 -11.43 12.66 8.83
C ASN A 450 -11.04 11.83 7.60
N LEU A 451 -12.03 11.36 6.84
CA LEU A 451 -11.83 10.69 5.54
C LEU A 451 -12.46 11.55 4.44
N PHE A 452 -11.63 12.20 3.61
CA PHE A 452 -12.05 13.09 2.50
C PHE A 452 -13.02 14.22 2.90
N GLY A 453 -13.07 14.62 4.17
CA GLY A 453 -14.02 15.62 4.68
C GLY A 453 -15.46 15.15 4.79
N PHE A 454 -15.73 13.85 4.60
CA PHE A 454 -17.03 13.26 4.84
C PHE A 454 -17.29 13.13 6.35
N THR A 455 -18.43 13.63 6.81
CA THR A 455 -18.93 13.41 8.18
C THR A 455 -19.92 12.26 8.18
N PHE A 456 -19.43 11.01 8.23
CA PHE A 456 -20.28 9.81 8.19
C PHE A 456 -21.10 9.64 9.47
N LYS A 457 -22.41 9.89 9.39
CA LYS A 457 -23.36 9.57 10.46
C LYS A 457 -23.83 8.12 10.34
N LYS A 458 -24.29 7.56 11.46
CA LYS A 458 -24.89 6.22 11.52
C LYS A 458 -26.17 6.19 10.66
N GLY A 459 -26.07 5.62 9.47
CA GLY A 459 -27.17 5.50 8.49
C GLY A 459 -26.97 6.29 7.19
N ASP A 460 -25.88 7.05 7.06
CA ASP A 460 -25.58 7.76 5.82
C ASP A 460 -25.31 6.79 4.66
N THR A 461 -25.73 7.19 3.46
CA THR A 461 -25.57 6.41 2.22
C THR A 461 -24.24 6.64 1.52
N ILE A 462 -23.42 7.58 2.01
CA ILE A 462 -22.08 7.85 1.50
C ILE A 462 -21.16 6.68 1.88
N HIS A 463 -20.49 6.13 0.88
CA HIS A 463 -19.73 4.89 1.00
C HIS A 463 -18.44 4.98 0.17
N PRO A 464 -17.34 4.29 0.53
CA PRO A 464 -16.15 4.07 -0.32
C PRO A 464 -16.44 3.81 -1.81
N ARG A 465 -17.57 3.18 -2.12
CA ARG A 465 -18.01 2.86 -3.48
C ARG A 465 -18.30 4.09 -4.33
N GLN A 466 -18.57 5.23 -3.70
CA GLN A 466 -18.76 6.55 -4.32
C GLN A 466 -17.45 7.32 -4.55
N ILE A 467 -16.29 6.73 -4.18
CA ILE A 467 -14.96 7.30 -4.44
C ILE A 467 -14.30 6.49 -5.57
N GLU A 468 -14.12 7.11 -6.73
CA GLU A 468 -13.68 6.46 -7.97
C GLU A 468 -12.55 7.25 -8.65
N ILE A 469 -11.85 6.59 -9.58
CA ILE A 469 -10.94 7.25 -10.52
C ILE A 469 -11.72 7.45 -11.82
N TYR A 470 -11.57 8.62 -12.46
CA TYR A 470 -12.19 8.87 -13.75
C TYR A 470 -11.60 7.96 -14.82
N THR A 471 -12.45 7.38 -15.65
CA THR A 471 -12.02 6.63 -16.84
C THR A 471 -12.89 6.97 -18.04
N GLU A 472 -12.24 7.25 -19.17
CA GLU A 472 -12.87 7.55 -20.47
C GLU A 472 -13.33 6.26 -21.19
N LYS A 473 -12.62 5.15 -20.97
CA LYS A 473 -12.80 3.85 -21.63
C LYS A 473 -13.65 2.95 -20.76
N VAL A 474 -14.97 3.01 -20.88
CA VAL A 474 -15.88 2.19 -20.07
C VAL A 474 -16.25 0.91 -20.79
N GLY A 475 -16.06 -0.24 -20.13
CA GLY A 475 -16.40 -1.56 -20.69
C GLY A 475 -15.43 -2.07 -21.78
N GLU A 476 -14.46 -1.26 -22.21
CA GLU A 476 -13.30 -1.76 -22.95
C GLU A 476 -12.39 -2.54 -21.99
N LYS A 477 -12.58 -3.86 -21.89
CA LYS A 477 -11.61 -4.74 -21.22
C LYS A 477 -10.24 -4.54 -21.87
N TRP A 478 -9.21 -4.24 -21.08
CA TRP A 478 -7.88 -3.80 -21.53
C TRP A 478 -7.21 -4.72 -22.58
N SER A 479 -7.65 -5.99 -22.66
CA SER A 479 -7.12 -7.04 -23.53
C SER A 479 -8.05 -7.52 -24.66
N ARG A 480 -9.24 -6.91 -24.92
CA ARG A 480 -10.18 -7.39 -25.97
C ARG A 480 -10.82 -6.31 -26.83
N SER A 481 -10.83 -6.55 -28.15
CA SER A 481 -11.39 -5.67 -29.17
C SER A 481 -12.93 -5.61 -29.18
N THR A 482 -13.47 -4.42 -28.93
CA THR A 482 -14.65 -3.83 -29.61
C THR A 482 -15.72 -4.83 -30.12
N SER A 483 -16.53 -5.43 -29.22
CA SER A 483 -17.84 -6.06 -29.57
C SER A 483 -18.63 -6.69 -28.41
N ASP A 484 -18.18 -6.65 -27.15
CA ASP A 484 -18.90 -7.26 -26.02
C ASP A 484 -20.14 -6.44 -25.62
N SER A 485 -21.24 -6.67 -26.35
CA SER A 485 -22.54 -5.96 -26.29
C SER A 485 -23.26 -6.02 -24.94
N ASN A 486 -22.72 -6.77 -23.97
CA ASN A 486 -23.22 -6.81 -22.60
C ASN A 486 -22.82 -5.58 -21.78
N HIS A 487 -21.90 -4.74 -22.26
CA HIS A 487 -21.36 -3.62 -21.50
C HIS A 487 -22.19 -2.33 -21.62
N HIS A 488 -22.12 -1.47 -20.61
CA HIS A 488 -22.80 -0.18 -20.57
C HIS A 488 -21.82 0.98 -20.34
N PRO A 489 -22.04 2.17 -20.93
CA PRO A 489 -21.30 3.37 -20.59
C PRO A 489 -21.41 3.69 -19.09
N ALA A 490 -20.34 4.22 -18.49
CA ALA A 490 -20.34 4.53 -17.07
C ALA A 490 -21.43 5.54 -16.77
N LYS A 491 -22.05 5.38 -15.61
CA LYS A 491 -22.79 6.45 -14.96
C LYS A 491 -22.10 6.74 -13.65
N TYR A 492 -21.76 7.99 -13.42
CA TYR A 492 -21.39 8.50 -12.10
C TYR A 492 -22.66 9.17 -11.54
N TRP A 493 -23.12 8.76 -10.36
CA TRP A 493 -24.35 9.30 -9.76
C TRP A 493 -24.06 10.58 -8.97
N PRO A 494 -25.06 11.44 -8.66
CA PRO A 494 -24.86 12.66 -7.87
C PRO A 494 -24.21 12.40 -6.51
N GLY A 495 -23.35 13.31 -6.05
CA GLY A 495 -22.67 13.20 -4.76
C GLY A 495 -21.53 12.19 -4.71
N TRP A 496 -20.97 11.82 -5.86
CA TRP A 496 -19.82 10.92 -5.99
C TRP A 496 -18.53 11.72 -6.19
N LEU A 497 -17.47 11.26 -5.52
CA LEU A 497 -16.16 11.88 -5.50
C LEU A 497 -15.22 11.16 -6.48
N VAL A 498 -14.89 11.81 -7.58
CA VAL A 498 -14.08 11.26 -8.67
C VAL A 498 -12.73 11.97 -8.70
N SER A 499 -11.62 11.22 -8.73
CA SER A 499 -10.30 11.79 -9.05
C SER A 499 -10.02 11.72 -10.55
N ASP A 500 -9.47 12.80 -11.08
CA ASP A 500 -8.80 12.83 -12.38
C ASP A 500 -7.44 13.49 -12.18
N SER A 501 -6.36 12.82 -12.60
CA SER A 501 -5.03 13.44 -12.74
C SER A 501 -4.55 14.20 -11.49
N SER A 502 -4.82 13.66 -10.30
CA SER A 502 -4.57 14.26 -8.95
C SER A 502 -5.52 15.38 -8.51
N LYS A 503 -6.46 15.81 -9.35
CA LYS A 503 -7.57 16.71 -8.98
C LYS A 503 -8.76 15.89 -8.47
N TRP A 504 -9.73 16.57 -7.86
CA TRP A 504 -10.93 15.97 -7.31
C TRP A 504 -12.20 16.70 -7.75
N PHE A 505 -13.25 15.92 -8.03
CA PHE A 505 -14.51 16.39 -8.58
C PHE A 505 -15.69 15.71 -7.89
N MET A 506 -16.75 16.47 -7.63
CA MET A 506 -18.00 15.99 -7.04
C MET A 506 -19.13 16.10 -8.06
N THR A 507 -19.77 14.99 -8.41
CA THR A 507 -20.87 14.98 -9.39
C THR A 507 -22.09 15.78 -8.95
N LYS A 508 -22.63 16.58 -9.89
CA LYS A 508 -23.85 17.39 -9.74
C LYS A 508 -25.10 16.59 -10.11
N ASP A 509 -25.03 15.82 -11.19
CA ASP A 509 -26.12 15.02 -11.75
C ASP A 509 -25.61 13.60 -12.12
N THR A 510 -26.46 12.76 -12.70
CA THR A 510 -26.11 11.44 -13.24
C THR A 510 -25.36 11.60 -14.56
N VAL A 511 -24.03 11.63 -14.50
CA VAL A 511 -23.15 11.87 -15.65
C VAL A 511 -22.97 10.58 -16.45
N SER A 512 -23.30 10.57 -17.74
CA SER A 512 -22.80 9.54 -18.66
C SER A 512 -21.32 9.78 -18.93
N GLY A 513 -20.49 8.74 -18.83
CA GLY A 513 -19.03 8.82 -18.70
C GLY A 513 -18.23 9.38 -19.90
N LEU A 514 -18.88 10.01 -20.87
CA LEU A 514 -18.26 10.72 -21.99
C LEU A 514 -17.81 12.16 -21.64
N ILE A 515 -18.18 12.66 -20.46
CA ILE A 515 -17.88 14.03 -20.02
C ILE A 515 -16.73 13.99 -19.02
N HIS A 516 -15.54 14.33 -19.51
CA HIS A 516 -14.29 14.35 -18.76
C HIS A 516 -14.28 15.56 -17.82
N PRO A 517 -14.17 15.37 -16.49
CA PRO A 517 -14.08 16.48 -15.55
C PRO A 517 -12.84 17.33 -15.85
N GLY A 518 -12.96 18.66 -15.77
CA GLY A 518 -11.87 19.58 -16.01
C GLY A 518 -11.31 19.66 -17.43
N VAL A 519 -11.90 18.96 -18.42
CA VAL A 519 -11.38 18.89 -19.81
C VAL A 519 -12.48 19.02 -20.88
N SER A 520 -13.62 18.32 -20.73
CA SER A 520 -14.71 18.42 -21.72
C SER A 520 -15.45 19.76 -21.61
N ASN A 521 -15.75 20.41 -22.73
CA ASN A 521 -16.56 21.65 -22.74
C ASN A 521 -17.88 21.46 -21.98
N GLY A 522 -18.12 22.29 -20.95
CA GLY A 522 -19.33 22.21 -20.13
C GLY A 522 -19.32 21.10 -19.07
N TRP A 523 -18.16 20.53 -18.72
CA TRP A 523 -18.00 19.62 -17.57
C TRP A 523 -18.52 20.25 -16.27
N GLU A 524 -18.49 21.58 -16.17
CA GLU A 524 -19.01 22.37 -15.05
C GLU A 524 -20.51 22.16 -14.81
N ASN A 525 -21.28 21.73 -15.80
CA ASN A 525 -22.70 21.38 -15.61
C ASN A 525 -22.85 20.08 -14.80
N TYR A 526 -21.85 19.19 -14.87
CA TYR A 526 -21.90 17.81 -14.40
C TYR A 526 -21.07 17.56 -13.14
N TYR A 527 -20.05 18.39 -12.87
CA TYR A 527 -19.22 18.29 -11.65
C TYR A 527 -18.97 19.66 -10.99
N LYS A 528 -18.69 19.63 -9.69
CA LYS A 528 -18.00 20.68 -8.92
C LYS A 528 -16.54 20.28 -8.78
N ARG A 529 -15.57 21.21 -8.87
CA ARG A 529 -14.19 20.93 -8.43
C ARG A 529 -14.14 20.99 -6.90
N VAL A 530 -13.47 20.01 -6.30
CA VAL A 530 -13.38 19.85 -4.85
C VAL A 530 -12.02 20.32 -4.36
N TYR A 531 -12.04 21.06 -3.27
CA TYR A 531 -10.91 21.44 -2.45
C TYR A 531 -11.28 21.16 -0.99
N TRP A 532 -10.33 21.28 -0.06
CA TRP A 532 -10.60 21.11 1.37
C TRP A 532 -10.05 22.27 2.19
N ASP A 533 -10.85 22.81 3.12
CA ASP A 533 -10.39 23.83 4.06
C ASP A 533 -9.32 23.24 5.01
N LEU A 534 -8.17 23.89 5.10
CA LEU A 534 -7.00 23.39 5.84
C LEU A 534 -7.20 23.36 7.36
N ASN A 535 -8.21 24.07 7.89
CA ASN A 535 -8.45 24.22 9.33
C ASN A 535 -9.45 23.18 9.87
N THR A 536 -10.46 22.85 9.06
CA THR A 536 -11.60 21.97 9.41
C THR A 536 -11.61 20.66 8.64
N GLY A 537 -10.82 20.55 7.57
CA GLY A 537 -10.82 19.41 6.67
C GLY A 537 -12.17 19.17 5.97
N LYS A 538 -13.01 20.19 5.82
CA LYS A 538 -14.30 20.08 5.11
C LYS A 538 -14.14 20.35 3.63
N MET A 539 -14.93 19.65 2.81
CA MET A 539 -15.01 19.93 1.36
C MET A 539 -15.51 21.35 1.10
N VAL A 540 -14.84 22.03 0.17
CA VAL A 540 -15.19 23.33 -0.39
C VAL A 540 -15.29 23.16 -1.91
N PHE A 541 -16.36 23.68 -2.50
CA PHE A 541 -16.66 23.49 -3.91
C PHE A 541 -16.56 24.79 -4.68
N ASP A 542 -15.96 24.73 -5.89
CA ASP A 542 -15.86 25.85 -6.84
C ASP A 542 -15.50 27.23 -6.20
N PRO A 543 -14.46 27.32 -5.32
CA PRO A 543 -14.16 28.52 -4.53
C PRO A 543 -13.55 29.67 -5.33
N VAL A 544 -13.90 30.90 -4.95
CA VAL A 544 -13.37 32.16 -5.53
C VAL A 544 -11.90 32.42 -5.12
N SER A 545 -11.38 31.75 -4.09
CA SER A 545 -9.98 31.83 -3.68
C SER A 545 -9.49 30.51 -3.11
N LEU A 546 -8.24 30.15 -3.40
CA LEU A 546 -7.58 28.95 -2.88
C LEU A 546 -6.81 29.21 -1.57
N LYS A 547 -6.83 30.44 -1.04
CA LYS A 547 -6.12 30.80 0.20
C LYS A 547 -6.72 30.04 1.39
N GLY A 548 -5.93 29.17 2.00
CA GLY A 548 -6.37 28.34 3.12
C GLY A 548 -7.01 27.01 2.71
N LEU A 549 -6.99 26.67 1.42
CA LEU A 549 -7.52 25.41 0.90
C LEU A 549 -6.39 24.47 0.44
N SER A 550 -6.70 23.18 0.42
CA SER A 550 -5.90 22.09 -0.14
C SER A 550 -6.56 21.54 -1.41
N GLU A 551 -5.76 21.17 -2.41
CA GLU A 551 -6.22 20.34 -3.54
C GLU A 551 -6.23 18.85 -3.19
N ASP A 552 -5.40 18.44 -2.22
CA ASP A 552 -5.37 17.09 -1.69
C ASP A 552 -6.34 16.92 -0.51
N PRO A 553 -6.96 15.74 -0.36
CA PRO A 553 -7.92 15.47 0.68
C PRO A 553 -7.28 15.31 2.07
N PRO A 554 -8.02 15.64 3.15
CA PRO A 554 -7.69 15.20 4.49
C PRO A 554 -7.85 13.68 4.58
N LEU A 555 -6.79 13.02 5.03
CA LEU A 555 -6.72 11.58 5.26
C LEU A 555 -6.26 11.34 6.70
N ASP A 556 -7.13 11.61 7.67
CA ASP A 556 -6.97 11.18 9.06
C ASP A 556 -7.76 9.90 9.33
N LEU A 557 -7.09 8.80 9.00
CA LEU A 557 -7.63 7.44 9.08
C LEU A 557 -7.33 6.78 10.43
N ARG A 558 -6.98 7.57 11.44
CA ARG A 558 -6.95 7.14 12.82
C ARG A 558 -8.38 7.04 13.33
N LEU A 559 -8.61 6.04 14.18
CA LEU A 559 -9.85 5.88 14.93
C LEU A 559 -9.71 6.53 16.32
N PRO A 560 -10.72 7.29 16.78
CA PRO A 560 -10.88 7.72 18.16
C PRO A 560 -10.81 6.56 19.14
N ALA A 561 -10.36 6.85 20.37
CA ALA A 561 -10.23 5.83 21.42
C ALA A 561 -11.57 5.19 21.86
N ASP A 562 -12.71 5.81 21.55
CA ASP A 562 -14.03 5.28 21.82
C ASP A 562 -14.64 4.44 20.68
N ASP A 563 -14.04 4.43 19.49
CA ASP A 563 -14.46 3.56 18.39
C ASP A 563 -14.35 2.05 18.76
N PRO A 564 -15.33 1.21 18.42
CA PRO A 564 -15.34 -0.21 18.80
C PRO A 564 -14.19 -1.03 18.20
N TYR A 565 -13.62 -0.63 17.06
CA TYR A 565 -12.49 -1.28 16.42
C TYR A 565 -11.15 -0.80 16.98
N ALA A 566 -11.05 0.48 17.36
CA ALA A 566 -9.89 1.02 18.10
C ALA A 566 -9.68 0.27 19.42
N LYS A 567 -10.77 0.01 20.17
CA LYS A 567 -10.78 -0.80 21.40
C LYS A 567 -10.32 -2.25 21.22
N LEU A 568 -10.35 -2.77 19.98
CA LEU A 568 -9.86 -4.10 19.62
C LEU A 568 -8.45 -4.07 19.00
N GLY A 569 -7.83 -2.88 18.86
CA GLY A 569 -6.51 -2.70 18.25
C GLY A 569 -6.50 -2.93 16.75
N ILE A 570 -7.62 -2.64 16.07
CA ILE A 570 -7.83 -2.81 14.62
C ILE A 570 -7.61 -1.45 13.92
N GLY A 571 -6.94 -1.46 12.78
CA GLY A 571 -6.58 -0.26 12.02
C GLY A 571 -5.54 0.62 12.71
N LEU A 572 -5.60 1.92 12.43
CA LEU A 572 -4.80 2.96 13.08
C LEU A 572 -5.62 3.59 14.22
N THR A 573 -4.97 3.95 15.33
CA THR A 573 -5.65 4.49 16.52
C THR A 573 -4.96 5.75 17.05
N ASP A 574 -5.74 6.64 17.65
CA ASP A 574 -5.24 7.84 18.33
C ASP A 574 -4.45 7.59 19.62
N LEU A 575 -4.24 6.32 20.00
CA LEU A 575 -3.49 5.93 21.18
C LEU A 575 -1.98 6.16 20.97
N ALA A 576 -1.57 7.42 21.13
CA ALA A 576 -0.18 7.82 21.22
C ALA A 576 0.55 6.95 22.27
N ASN A 577 1.64 6.32 21.84
CA ASN A 577 2.44 5.33 22.59
C ASN A 577 1.80 3.93 22.73
N SER A 578 1.97 3.10 21.70
CA SER A 578 1.77 1.63 21.76
C SER A 578 2.88 0.90 22.55
N SER A 579 3.36 1.50 23.64
CA SER A 579 4.24 0.86 24.65
C SER A 579 3.54 -0.30 25.38
N ILE A 580 2.21 -0.25 25.46
CA ILE A 580 1.35 -1.17 26.22
C ILE A 580 1.33 -2.60 25.63
N ASN A 581 1.34 -2.75 24.30
CA ASN A 581 1.16 -4.07 23.65
C ASN A 581 2.45 -4.88 23.43
N LYS A 582 3.64 -4.34 23.72
CA LYS A 582 4.92 -5.08 23.55
C LYS A 582 5.19 -6.16 24.61
N LYS A 583 4.29 -6.37 25.59
CA LYS A 583 4.48 -7.32 26.71
C LYS A 583 3.68 -8.63 26.65
N LYS A 584 2.96 -8.92 25.56
CA LYS A 584 2.40 -10.27 25.32
C LYS A 584 2.80 -10.80 23.94
N LYS A 585 3.91 -11.54 23.88
CA LYS A 585 4.00 -12.63 22.90
C LYS A 585 2.87 -13.63 23.23
N PRO A 586 2.10 -14.13 22.26
CA PRO A 586 1.48 -15.44 22.43
C PRO A 586 2.59 -16.50 22.58
N MET A 587 2.30 -17.53 23.38
CA MET A 587 3.02 -18.81 23.29
C MET A 587 2.47 -19.60 22.10
#